data_AF-A0AAW0FER5-F1
#
_entry.id   AF-A0AAW0FER5-F1
#
_cell.length_a   1.000
_cell.length_b   1.000
_cell.length_c   1.000
_cell.angle_alpha   90.00
_cell.angle_beta   90.00
_cell.angle_gamma   90.00
#
_symmetry.space_group_name_H-M   'P 1'
#
loop_
_entity.id
_entity.type
_entity.pdbx_description
1 polymer ?
#
loop_
_entity_poly.entity_id
_entity_poly.type
_entity_poly.pdbx_seq_one_letter_code
_entity_poly.pdbx_strand_id
1 'polypeptide(L)'
;MSTTTGKGGFATIKSLTQLTKKLDPLEPFMVQSSMANLGYSTLQTRWMRDVVTESVLDWTENSSSGPGRHGFVTDGDHSYFREGTLLTTCAFNSVLMAWAPVLYTWVVHLETEHHRPHFRYLNRKIVEAAGDKFNSKSLLNAFDFSSSQRSAHAEEYAATLRDLMPNWSTLVSSAQQAQYQAWLDEASNHQVGCETHFYRSVLVYGKTQI
;
A
#
# COMPACT_ATOMS: atom_id res chain seq x y z
N MET A 1 -5.18 -8.35 42.28
CA MET A 1 -4.47 -7.24 41.61
C MET A 1 -3.39 -7.86 40.74
N SER A 2 -3.59 -7.88 39.42
CA SER A 2 -2.59 -8.42 38.48
C SER A 2 -1.61 -7.30 38.13
N THR A 3 -0.38 -7.40 38.63
CA THR A 3 0.72 -6.50 38.28
C THR A 3 1.19 -6.84 36.88
N THR A 4 0.77 -6.06 35.88
CA THR A 4 1.30 -6.14 34.52
C THR A 4 2.73 -5.60 34.54
N THR A 5 3.71 -6.49 34.59
CA THR A 5 5.13 -6.18 34.42
C THR A 5 5.36 -5.71 32.99
N GLY A 6 5.17 -4.42 32.72
CA GLY A 6 5.49 -3.81 31.45
C GLY A 6 6.99 -3.88 31.21
N LYS A 7 7.44 -4.82 30.37
CA LYS A 7 8.77 -4.72 29.74
C LYS A 7 8.71 -3.50 28.81
N GLY A 8 9.19 -2.37 29.34
CA GLY A 8 8.87 -1.02 28.83
C GLY A 8 9.34 -0.74 27.40
N GLY A 9 8.82 0.34 26.81
CA GLY A 9 9.04 0.71 25.40
C GLY A 9 10.51 0.76 24.95
N PHE A 10 11.45 1.03 25.85
CA PHE A 10 12.88 0.96 25.55
C PHE A 10 13.39 -0.45 25.23
N ALA A 11 12.79 -1.49 25.81
CA ALA A 11 13.10 -2.89 25.46
C ALA A 11 12.62 -3.20 24.04
N THR A 12 11.45 -2.70 23.64
CA THR A 12 10.94 -2.83 22.26
C THR A 12 11.86 -2.14 21.26
N ILE A 13 12.30 -0.90 21.56
CA ILE A 13 13.26 -0.17 20.71
C ILE A 13 14.55 -0.99 20.54
N LYS A 14 15.11 -1.53 21.64
CA LYS A 14 16.31 -2.37 21.60
C LYS A 14 16.11 -3.62 20.73
N SER A 15 14.96 -4.28 20.86
CA SER A 15 14.61 -5.46 20.05
C SER A 15 14.50 -5.11 18.57
N LEU A 16 13.89 -3.98 18.21
CA LEU A 16 13.80 -3.52 16.83
C LEU A 16 15.19 -3.24 16.24
N THR A 17 16.07 -2.55 16.98
CA THR A 17 17.46 -2.32 16.55
C THR A 17 18.24 -3.62 16.36
N GLN A 18 18.05 -4.60 17.25
CA GLN A 18 18.67 -5.92 17.10
C GLN A 18 18.12 -6.69 15.89
N LEU A 19 16.82 -6.57 15.61
CA LEU A 19 16.21 -7.20 14.46
C LEU A 19 16.72 -6.60 13.15
N THR A 20 16.87 -5.28 13.06
CA THR A 20 17.51 -4.62 11.91
C THR A 20 18.90 -5.22 11.65
N LYS A 21 19.74 -5.30 12.70
CA LYS A 21 21.08 -5.90 12.57
C LYS A 21 21.08 -7.37 12.12
N LYS A 22 20.00 -8.12 12.40
CA LYS A 22 19.87 -9.53 12.00
C LYS A 22 19.35 -9.71 10.58
N LEU A 23 18.43 -8.85 10.15
CA LEU A 23 17.80 -8.94 8.83
C LEU A 23 18.69 -8.34 7.75
N ASP A 24 19.02 -7.06 7.90
CA ASP A 24 19.93 -6.34 7.00
C ASP A 24 20.54 -5.15 7.79
N PRO A 25 21.83 -5.21 8.16
CA PRO A 25 22.49 -4.12 8.88
C PRO A 25 22.55 -2.82 8.11
N LEU A 26 22.45 -2.87 6.78
CA LEU A 26 22.58 -1.71 5.90
C LEU A 26 21.24 -1.06 5.59
N GLU A 27 20.14 -1.81 5.72
CA GLU A 27 18.83 -1.33 5.33
C GLU A 27 17.75 -1.54 6.40
N PRO A 28 17.27 -0.47 7.06
CA PRO A 28 16.25 -0.59 8.10
C PRO A 28 14.93 -1.09 7.50
N PHE A 29 14.35 -2.11 8.13
CA PHE A 29 13.04 -2.63 7.73
C PHE A 29 11.87 -1.76 8.22
N MET A 30 12.06 -0.92 9.24
CA MET A 30 11.06 0.05 9.67
C MET A 30 11.24 1.33 8.84
N VAL A 31 10.31 1.57 7.93
CA VAL A 31 10.46 2.60 6.89
C VAL A 31 9.75 3.90 7.25
N GLN A 32 8.69 3.84 8.05
CA GLN A 32 7.99 5.01 8.61
C GLN A 32 7.37 4.68 9.97
N SER A 33 7.26 5.67 10.85
CA SER A 33 6.51 5.53 12.10
C SER A 33 6.07 6.90 12.63
N SER A 34 4.98 6.92 13.38
CA SER A 34 4.56 8.07 14.19
C SER A 34 3.97 7.53 15.49
N MET A 35 4.66 7.74 16.60
CA MET A 35 4.22 7.22 17.90
C MET A 35 3.34 8.19 18.70
N ALA A 36 3.53 9.51 18.52
CA ALA A 36 2.88 10.52 19.34
C ALA A 36 1.58 11.10 18.74
N ASN A 37 1.43 11.03 17.41
CA ASN A 37 0.26 11.54 16.72
C ASN A 37 -0.68 10.39 16.35
N LEU A 38 -0.53 9.81 15.16
CA LEU A 38 -1.42 8.77 14.63
C LEU A 38 -1.13 7.34 15.13
N GLY A 39 -0.09 7.10 15.94
CA GLY A 39 0.23 5.75 16.43
C GLY A 39 0.33 4.67 15.35
N TYR A 40 1.32 4.76 14.45
CA TYR A 40 1.55 3.73 13.42
C TYR A 40 3.03 3.37 13.25
N SER A 41 3.28 2.19 12.68
CA SER A 41 4.61 1.74 12.25
C SER A 41 4.51 0.94 10.95
N THR A 42 5.19 1.41 9.92
CA THR A 42 5.25 0.79 8.59
C THR A 42 6.56 0.02 8.43
N LEU A 43 6.46 -1.24 8.02
CA LEU A 43 7.57 -2.17 7.88
C LEU A 43 7.65 -2.67 6.43
N GLN A 44 8.85 -2.64 5.87
CA GLN A 44 9.15 -3.18 4.56
C GLN A 44 10.62 -3.63 4.51
N THR A 45 10.85 -4.90 4.21
CA THR A 45 12.21 -5.44 4.00
C THR A 45 12.73 -5.10 2.60
N ARG A 46 14.02 -5.35 2.35
CA ARG A 46 14.61 -5.19 1.03
C ARG A 46 13.93 -6.06 -0.02
N TRP A 47 13.77 -7.34 0.30
CA TRP A 47 13.08 -8.28 -0.57
C TRP A 47 11.66 -7.80 -0.92
N MET A 48 10.92 -7.25 0.04
CA MET A 48 9.60 -6.69 -0.22
C MET A 48 9.64 -5.51 -1.20
N ARG A 49 10.65 -4.62 -1.10
CA ARG A 49 10.87 -3.52 -2.07
C ARG A 49 11.20 -4.05 -3.47
N ASP A 50 12.05 -5.06 -3.54
CA ASP A 50 12.45 -5.68 -4.80
C ASP A 50 11.21 -6.27 -5.49
N VAL A 51 10.36 -6.98 -4.75
CA VAL A 51 9.08 -7.50 -5.28
C VAL A 51 8.15 -6.39 -5.77
N VAL A 52 8.01 -5.27 -5.06
CA VAL A 52 7.22 -4.11 -5.55
C VAL A 52 7.78 -3.60 -6.87
N THR A 53 9.10 -3.42 -6.93
CA THR A 53 9.80 -2.86 -8.10
C THR A 53 9.62 -3.78 -9.31
N GLU A 54 9.90 -5.07 -9.14
CA GLU A 54 9.73 -6.08 -10.17
C GLU A 54 8.28 -6.17 -10.66
N SER A 55 7.31 -6.12 -9.74
CA SER A 55 5.89 -6.14 -10.09
C SER A 55 5.51 -4.93 -10.95
N VAL A 56 5.90 -3.73 -10.51
CA VAL A 56 5.58 -2.49 -11.24
C VAL A 56 6.24 -2.48 -12.63
N LEU A 57 7.50 -2.90 -12.72
CA LEU A 57 8.22 -2.99 -14.00
C LEU A 57 7.51 -3.98 -14.95
N ASP A 58 7.16 -5.17 -14.47
CA ASP A 58 6.43 -6.16 -15.26
C ASP A 58 5.10 -5.59 -15.80
N TRP A 59 4.35 -4.84 -14.99
CA TRP A 59 3.09 -4.24 -15.42
C TRP A 59 3.29 -3.17 -16.49
N THR A 60 4.38 -2.40 -16.41
CA THR A 60 4.71 -1.37 -17.40
C THR A 60 5.24 -1.95 -18.71
N GLU A 61 5.83 -3.13 -18.69
CA GLU A 61 6.48 -3.75 -19.87
C GLU A 61 5.60 -4.81 -20.54
N ASN A 62 4.81 -5.56 -19.76
CA ASN A 62 4.02 -6.70 -20.21
C ASN A 62 2.52 -6.46 -20.04
N SER A 63 1.95 -5.55 -20.85
CA SER A 63 0.50 -5.27 -20.87
C SER A 63 -0.38 -6.46 -21.29
N SER A 64 0.23 -7.57 -21.73
CA SER A 64 -0.42 -8.81 -22.15
C SER A 64 -0.56 -9.86 -21.03
N SER A 65 0.13 -9.67 -19.90
CA SER A 65 -0.09 -10.52 -18.74
C SER A 65 -1.47 -10.18 -18.16
N GLY A 66 -2.31 -11.20 -17.97
CA GLY A 66 -3.73 -11.00 -17.69
C GLY A 66 -3.97 -10.08 -16.48
N PRO A 67 -5.03 -9.26 -16.49
CA PRO A 67 -5.26 -8.19 -15.50
C PRO A 67 -5.33 -8.69 -14.04
N GLY A 68 -5.46 -9.99 -13.83
CA GLY A 68 -5.46 -10.62 -12.51
C GLY A 68 -4.12 -10.77 -11.81
N ARG A 69 -3.01 -10.51 -12.50
CA ARG A 69 -1.67 -10.53 -11.91
C ARG A 69 -1.13 -9.13 -11.63
N HIS A 70 -1.92 -8.10 -11.96
CA HIS A 70 -1.56 -6.71 -11.78
C HIS A 70 -2.27 -6.14 -10.56
N GLY A 71 -1.55 -5.36 -9.77
CA GLY A 71 -2.07 -4.70 -8.59
C GLY A 71 -1.58 -5.24 -7.27
N PHE A 72 -2.03 -4.56 -6.22
CA PHE A 72 -1.60 -4.77 -4.85
C PHE A 72 -2.82 -4.95 -3.95
N VAL A 73 -3.01 -6.13 -3.39
CA VAL A 73 -4.15 -6.37 -2.49
C VAL A 73 -3.75 -5.96 -1.08
N THR A 74 -4.48 -5.01 -0.49
CA THR A 74 -4.28 -4.61 0.91
C THR A 74 -5.46 -5.06 1.75
N ASP A 75 -5.18 -5.73 2.87
CA ASP A 75 -6.18 -6.18 3.84
C ASP A 75 -5.73 -5.87 5.28
N GLY A 76 -6.69 -5.79 6.21
CA GLY A 76 -6.44 -5.54 7.64
C GLY A 76 -6.67 -6.78 8.50
N ASP A 77 -5.63 -7.27 9.18
CA ASP A 77 -5.78 -8.32 10.19
C ASP A 77 -6.11 -7.71 11.56
N HIS A 78 -7.33 -7.96 12.01
CA HIS A 78 -7.87 -7.50 13.28
C HIS A 78 -7.64 -8.48 14.46
N SER A 79 -7.05 -9.64 14.20
CA SER A 79 -6.94 -10.74 15.16
C SER A 79 -5.55 -10.92 15.74
N TYR A 80 -4.51 -10.49 15.02
CA TYR A 80 -3.13 -10.75 15.40
C TYR A 80 -2.68 -9.97 16.65
N PHE A 81 -3.10 -8.71 16.77
CA PHE A 81 -2.72 -7.85 17.89
C PHE A 81 -3.88 -7.65 18.85
N ARG A 82 -3.57 -7.62 20.15
CA ARG A 82 -4.55 -7.27 21.19
C ARG A 82 -5.05 -5.84 21.04
N GLU A 83 -4.18 -4.94 20.59
CA GLU A 83 -4.46 -3.53 20.34
C GLU A 83 -3.90 -3.13 18.98
N GLY A 84 -4.70 -2.41 18.20
CA GLY A 84 -4.39 -2.02 16.83
C GLY A 84 -4.71 -3.09 15.78
N THR A 85 -4.39 -2.78 14.53
CA THR A 85 -4.66 -3.63 13.36
C THR A 85 -3.42 -3.66 12.47
N LEU A 86 -3.13 -4.82 11.88
CA LEU A 86 -2.04 -4.96 10.92
C LEU A 86 -2.57 -4.87 9.50
N LEU A 87 -2.27 -3.78 8.81
CA LEU A 87 -2.47 -3.67 7.38
C LEU A 87 -1.38 -4.43 6.66
N THR A 88 -1.76 -5.25 5.68
CA THR A 88 -0.85 -6.03 4.85
C THR A 88 -1.18 -5.80 3.39
N THR A 89 -0.22 -5.28 2.63
CA THR A 89 -0.26 -5.31 1.17
C THR A 89 0.45 -6.53 0.65
N CYS A 90 -0.15 -7.22 -0.32
CA CYS A 90 0.45 -8.33 -1.05
C CYS A 90 0.54 -8.02 -2.54
N ALA A 91 1.57 -8.55 -3.18
CA ALA A 91 1.75 -8.58 -4.63
C ALA A 91 1.85 -10.03 -5.11
N PHE A 92 1.38 -10.32 -6.31
CA PHE A 92 1.57 -11.65 -6.88
C PHE A 92 3.02 -11.81 -7.36
N ASN A 93 3.77 -12.72 -6.75
CA ASN A 93 5.13 -13.04 -7.17
C ASN A 93 5.09 -14.23 -8.15
N SER A 94 5.51 -14.00 -9.39
CA SER A 94 5.47 -14.99 -10.46
C SER A 94 6.47 -16.15 -10.28
N VAL A 95 7.56 -15.93 -9.55
CA VAL A 95 8.56 -16.97 -9.24
C VAL A 95 8.02 -17.93 -8.18
N LEU A 96 7.42 -17.38 -7.12
CA LEU A 96 6.80 -18.16 -6.04
C LEU A 96 5.42 -18.71 -6.44
N MET A 97 4.82 -18.18 -7.51
CA MET A 97 3.44 -18.45 -7.91
C MET A 97 2.44 -18.21 -6.77
N ALA A 98 2.70 -17.20 -5.93
CA ALA A 98 1.96 -16.92 -4.71
C ALA A 98 1.87 -15.41 -4.43
N TRP A 99 0.85 -15.03 -3.65
CA TRP A 99 0.73 -13.68 -3.11
C TRP A 99 1.73 -13.52 -1.96
N ALA A 100 2.69 -12.63 -2.17
CA ALA A 100 3.76 -12.32 -1.24
C ALA A 100 3.45 -10.99 -0.53
N PRO A 101 3.61 -10.90 0.80
CA PRO A 101 3.47 -9.63 1.50
C PRO A 101 4.61 -8.69 1.10
N VAL A 102 4.27 -7.45 0.78
CA VAL A 102 5.20 -6.41 0.30
C VAL A 102 5.19 -5.13 1.14
N LEU A 103 4.22 -4.99 2.04
CA LEU A 103 4.16 -3.87 2.98
C LEU A 103 3.32 -4.26 4.19
N TYR A 104 3.84 -3.95 5.37
CA TYR A 104 3.08 -4.05 6.62
C TYR A 104 2.91 -2.66 7.22
N THR A 105 1.77 -2.38 7.82
CA THR A 105 1.59 -1.20 8.68
C THR A 105 0.71 -1.54 9.86
N TRP A 106 1.29 -1.50 11.05
CA TRP A 106 0.51 -1.54 12.27
C TRP A 106 -0.06 -0.15 12.53
N VAL A 107 -1.36 -0.08 12.81
CA VAL A 107 -2.09 1.15 13.14
C VAL A 107 -2.86 0.98 14.45
N VAL A 108 -2.87 2.01 15.29
CA VAL A 108 -3.60 1.98 16.56
C VAL A 108 -5.12 2.10 16.39
N HIS A 109 -5.58 2.83 15.36
CA HIS A 109 -7.00 3.07 15.08
C HIS A 109 -7.32 2.83 13.61
N LEU A 110 -8.62 2.71 13.31
CA LEU A 110 -9.14 2.35 11.98
C LEU A 110 -9.77 3.52 11.21
N GLU A 111 -9.51 4.75 11.63
CA GLU A 111 -9.99 5.93 10.89
C GLU A 111 -9.17 6.12 9.60
N THR A 112 -9.72 6.88 8.65
CA THR A 112 -9.08 7.19 7.37
C THR A 112 -7.63 7.66 7.56
N GLU A 113 -7.41 8.64 8.45
CA GLU A 113 -6.09 9.21 8.70
C GLU A 113 -5.03 8.19 9.14
N HIS A 114 -5.43 7.12 9.83
CA HIS A 114 -4.52 6.08 10.31
C HIS A 114 -4.06 5.15 9.18
N HIS A 115 -4.88 4.99 8.15
CA HIS A 115 -4.57 4.18 6.98
C HIS A 115 -3.74 4.92 5.93
N ARG A 116 -3.83 6.26 5.88
CA ARG A 116 -3.14 7.10 4.90
C ARG A 116 -1.63 6.85 4.82
N PRO A 117 -0.86 6.73 5.92
CA PRO A 117 0.57 6.45 5.84
C PRO A 117 0.92 5.20 5.04
N HIS A 118 0.08 4.16 5.11
CA HIS A 118 0.27 2.91 4.38
C HIS A 118 0.20 3.16 2.86
N PHE A 119 -0.89 3.76 2.37
CA PHE A 119 -1.06 4.05 0.95
C PHE A 119 -0.08 5.12 0.44
N ARG A 120 0.23 6.14 1.25
CA ARG A 120 1.24 7.13 0.90
C ARG A 120 2.59 6.49 0.59
N TYR A 121 3.01 5.58 1.47
CA TYR A 121 4.27 4.87 1.31
C TYR A 121 4.23 3.97 0.07
N LEU A 122 3.16 3.20 -0.11
CA LEU A 122 2.97 2.31 -1.25
C LEU A 122 2.99 3.09 -2.58
N ASN A 123 2.17 4.14 -2.70
CA ASN A 123 2.07 4.98 -3.90
C ASN A 123 3.42 5.56 -4.28
N ARG A 124 4.18 6.06 -3.30
CA ARG A 124 5.53 6.57 -3.55
C ARG A 124 6.44 5.48 -4.13
N LYS A 125 6.40 4.25 -3.60
CA LYS A 125 7.20 3.14 -4.14
C LYS A 125 6.78 2.72 -5.54
N ILE A 126 5.49 2.78 -5.86
CA ILE A 126 4.99 2.50 -7.20
C ILE A 126 5.48 3.57 -8.19
N VAL A 127 5.38 4.85 -7.82
CA VAL A 127 5.86 5.97 -8.65
C VAL A 127 7.37 5.88 -8.86
N GLU A 128 8.15 5.65 -7.79
CA GLU A 128 9.61 5.49 -7.86
C GLU A 128 10.01 4.34 -8.78
N ALA A 129 9.32 3.20 -8.71
CA ALA A 129 9.61 2.04 -9.55
C ALA A 129 9.22 2.24 -11.01
N ALA A 130 8.09 2.90 -11.27
CA ALA A 130 7.60 3.13 -12.63
C ALA A 130 8.39 4.21 -13.38
N GLY A 131 8.95 5.19 -12.68
CA GLY A 131 9.72 6.29 -13.26
C GLY A 131 8.95 7.01 -14.37
N ASP A 132 9.58 7.21 -15.52
CA ASP A 132 8.97 7.89 -16.68
C ASP A 132 7.80 7.12 -17.31
N LYS A 133 7.66 5.82 -16.99
CA LYS A 133 6.54 4.98 -17.46
C LYS A 133 5.34 5.04 -16.51
N PHE A 134 5.37 5.90 -15.48
CA PHE A 134 4.31 5.99 -14.51
C PHE A 134 2.96 6.31 -15.15
N ASN A 135 1.95 5.53 -14.77
CA ASN A 135 0.55 5.73 -15.12
C ASN A 135 -0.27 5.79 -13.84
N SER A 136 -1.16 6.78 -13.71
CA SER A 136 -2.01 6.93 -12.51
C SER A 136 -2.83 5.68 -12.22
N LYS A 137 -3.25 4.93 -13.26
CA LYS A 137 -4.00 3.68 -13.10
C LYS A 137 -3.23 2.61 -12.34
N SER A 138 -1.89 2.65 -12.34
CA SER A 138 -1.08 1.71 -11.54
C SER A 138 -1.31 1.85 -10.04
N LEU A 139 -1.80 3.02 -9.58
CA LEU A 139 -2.21 3.24 -8.19
C LEU A 139 -3.63 2.73 -7.90
N LEU A 140 -4.45 2.51 -8.92
CA LEU A 140 -5.85 2.10 -8.78
C LEU A 140 -6.04 0.57 -8.78
N ASN A 141 -4.95 -0.19 -8.95
CA ASN A 141 -5.02 -1.62 -9.16
C ASN A 141 -5.28 -2.40 -7.85
N ALA A 142 -6.57 -2.67 -7.63
CA ALA A 142 -7.21 -3.78 -6.91
C ALA A 142 -6.99 -3.89 -5.39
N PHE A 143 -8.05 -3.59 -4.64
CA PHE A 143 -8.02 -3.61 -3.18
C PHE A 143 -9.33 -4.16 -2.56
N ASP A 144 -9.21 -4.97 -1.51
CA ASP A 144 -10.33 -5.32 -0.62
C ASP A 144 -10.30 -4.39 0.58
N PHE A 145 -11.13 -3.35 0.54
CA PHE A 145 -11.06 -2.27 1.50
C PHE A 145 -12.33 -2.19 2.35
N SER A 146 -12.14 -2.04 3.66
CA SER A 146 -13.10 -1.35 4.51
C SER A 146 -13.36 0.08 4.03
N SER A 147 -14.41 0.71 4.53
CA SER A 147 -14.77 2.09 4.12
C SER A 147 -13.68 3.12 4.41
N SER A 148 -12.96 2.98 5.53
CA SER A 148 -11.87 3.89 5.90
C SER A 148 -10.62 3.65 5.06
N GLN A 149 -10.30 2.39 4.72
CA GLN A 149 -9.23 2.07 3.78
C GLN A 149 -9.53 2.63 2.37
N ARG A 150 -10.78 2.51 1.89
CA ARG A 150 -11.23 3.12 0.62
C ARG A 150 -10.98 4.63 0.61
N SER A 151 -11.41 5.30 1.67
CA SER A 151 -11.26 6.75 1.79
C SER A 151 -9.78 7.15 1.81
N ALA A 152 -8.96 6.44 2.59
CA ALA A 152 -7.53 6.72 2.71
C ALA A 152 -6.77 6.50 1.41
N HIS A 153 -7.11 5.45 0.67
CA HIS A 153 -6.58 5.21 -0.66
C HIS A 153 -6.95 6.33 -1.63
N ALA A 154 -8.23 6.75 -1.67
CA ALA A 154 -8.68 7.82 -2.57
C ALA A 154 -7.95 9.14 -2.27
N GLU A 155 -7.82 9.49 -0.99
CA GLU A 155 -7.07 10.68 -0.57
C GLU A 155 -5.59 10.63 -0.96
N GLU A 156 -4.92 9.49 -0.75
CA GLU A 156 -3.50 9.37 -1.11
C GLU A 156 -3.27 9.23 -2.62
N TYR A 157 -4.24 8.71 -3.38
CA TYR A 157 -4.24 8.78 -4.84
C TYR A 157 -4.24 10.24 -5.32
N ALA A 158 -5.21 11.03 -4.87
CA ALA A 158 -5.32 12.44 -5.24
C ALA A 158 -4.11 13.26 -4.76
N ALA A 159 -3.61 13.01 -3.55
CA ALA A 159 -2.39 13.66 -3.04
C ALA A 159 -1.15 13.30 -3.87
N THR A 160 -1.02 12.04 -4.31
CA THR A 160 0.11 11.62 -5.16
C THR A 160 0.06 12.34 -6.51
N LEU A 161 -1.10 12.41 -7.15
CA LEU A 161 -1.25 13.11 -8.44
C LEU A 161 -1.03 14.61 -8.31
N ARG A 162 -1.50 15.22 -7.23
CA ARG A 162 -1.20 16.62 -6.90
C ARG A 162 0.31 16.86 -6.85
N ASP A 163 1.04 16.01 -6.14
CA ASP A 163 2.48 16.17 -5.94
C ASP A 163 3.29 15.91 -7.23
N LEU A 164 2.73 15.13 -8.16
CA LEU A 164 3.31 14.87 -9.48
C LEU A 164 2.94 15.93 -10.53
N MET A 165 1.87 16.70 -10.32
CA MET A 165 1.39 17.69 -11.29
C MET A 165 2.31 18.93 -11.31
N PRO A 166 3.00 19.21 -12.43
CA PRO A 166 3.79 20.43 -12.55
C PRO A 166 2.90 21.66 -12.41
N ASN A 167 3.41 22.68 -11.73
CA ASN A 167 2.73 23.97 -11.56
C ASN A 167 1.37 23.90 -10.84
N TRP A 168 1.12 22.88 -10.00
CA TRP A 168 -0.09 22.80 -9.18
C TRP A 168 -0.39 24.12 -8.42
N SER A 169 0.66 24.71 -7.83
CA SER A 169 0.56 25.94 -7.05
C SER A 169 0.21 27.18 -7.88
N THR A 170 0.32 27.14 -9.21
CA THR A 170 -0.03 28.26 -10.09
C THR A 170 -1.51 28.23 -10.51
N LEU A 171 -2.21 27.14 -10.26
CA LEU A 171 -3.64 27.05 -10.49
C LEU A 171 -4.40 27.94 -9.49
N VAL A 172 -5.51 28.52 -9.94
CA VAL A 172 -6.44 29.22 -9.04
C VAL A 172 -7.10 28.22 -8.08
N SER A 173 -7.44 28.65 -6.87
CA SER A 173 -7.93 27.77 -5.80
C SER A 173 -9.16 26.95 -6.19
N SER A 174 -10.07 27.50 -7.00
CA SER A 174 -11.25 26.78 -7.50
C SER A 174 -10.87 25.66 -8.47
N ALA A 175 -9.87 25.87 -9.32
CA ALA A 175 -9.35 24.83 -10.22
C ALA A 175 -8.62 23.73 -9.45
N GLN A 176 -7.85 24.09 -8.42
CA GLN A 176 -7.22 23.11 -7.53
C GLN A 176 -8.28 22.23 -6.84
N GLN A 177 -9.32 22.83 -6.27
CA GLN A 177 -10.39 22.08 -5.61
C GLN A 177 -11.13 21.16 -6.58
N ALA A 178 -11.50 21.66 -7.77
CA ALA A 178 -12.19 20.86 -8.78
C ALA A 178 -11.33 19.70 -9.27
N GLN A 179 -10.03 19.93 -9.52
CA GLN A 179 -9.12 18.88 -9.98
C GLN A 179 -8.88 17.81 -8.90
N TYR A 180 -8.68 18.24 -7.64
CA TYR A 180 -8.49 17.31 -6.53
C TYR A 180 -9.74 16.47 -6.29
N GLN A 181 -10.92 17.08 -6.36
CA GLN A 181 -12.19 16.37 -6.23
C GLN A 181 -12.38 15.36 -7.37
N ALA A 182 -12.04 15.72 -8.61
CA ALA A 182 -12.11 14.81 -9.75
C ALA A 182 -11.23 13.55 -9.55
N TRP A 183 -10.04 13.69 -8.95
CA TRP A 183 -9.18 12.55 -8.62
C TRP A 183 -9.73 11.69 -7.48
N LEU A 184 -10.34 12.30 -6.46
CA LEU A 184 -11.05 11.57 -5.40
C LEU A 184 -12.20 10.72 -5.98
N ASP A 185 -12.98 11.31 -6.88
CA ASP A 185 -14.10 10.64 -7.54
C ASP A 185 -13.60 9.52 -8.46
N GLU A 186 -12.53 9.75 -9.23
CA GLU A 186 -11.89 8.73 -10.06
C GLU A 186 -11.44 7.51 -9.24
N ALA A 187 -10.74 7.73 -8.13
CA ALA A 187 -10.30 6.66 -7.26
C ALA A 187 -11.48 5.90 -6.65
N SER A 188 -12.48 6.62 -6.15
CA SER A 188 -13.69 6.03 -5.54
C SER A 188 -14.46 5.16 -6.55
N ASN A 189 -14.53 5.58 -7.81
CA ASN A 189 -15.19 4.84 -8.89
C ASN A 189 -14.42 3.58 -9.33
N HIS A 190 -13.12 3.47 -9.03
CA HIS A 190 -12.33 2.27 -9.33
C HIS A 190 -12.32 1.26 -8.17
N GLN A 191 -12.80 1.63 -6.99
CA GLN A 191 -12.84 0.79 -5.78
C GLN A 191 -14.02 -0.20 -5.73
N VAL A 192 -14.76 -0.41 -6.83
CA VAL A 192 -16.02 -1.19 -6.87
C VAL A 192 -15.80 -2.72 -6.88
N GLY A 193 -14.68 -3.19 -6.32
CA GLY A 193 -14.61 -4.51 -5.68
C GLY A 193 -13.86 -5.62 -6.40
N CYS A 194 -13.27 -6.48 -5.55
CA CYS A 194 -12.55 -7.71 -5.88
C CYS A 194 -13.33 -8.71 -6.73
N GLU A 195 -14.68 -8.70 -6.73
CA GLU A 195 -15.46 -9.64 -7.57
C GLU A 195 -15.15 -9.47 -9.05
N THR A 196 -15.19 -8.24 -9.58
CA THR A 196 -14.98 -8.03 -11.02
C THR A 196 -13.54 -8.38 -11.43
N HIS A 197 -12.56 -8.13 -10.57
CA HIS A 197 -11.16 -8.51 -10.82
C HIS A 197 -10.95 -10.01 -10.67
N PHE A 198 -11.43 -10.66 -9.60
CA PHE A 198 -11.32 -12.10 -9.40
C PHE A 198 -12.00 -12.88 -10.54
N TYR A 199 -13.23 -12.53 -10.91
CA TYR A 199 -13.94 -13.17 -12.03
C TYR A 199 -13.21 -12.98 -13.36
N ARG A 200 -12.69 -11.78 -13.67
CA ARG A 200 -11.94 -11.55 -14.91
C ARG A 200 -10.58 -12.25 -14.91
N SER A 201 -9.93 -12.38 -13.75
CA SER A 201 -8.67 -13.08 -13.57
C SER A 201 -8.83 -14.58 -13.84
N VAL A 202 -9.86 -15.19 -13.26
CA VAL A 202 -10.14 -16.63 -13.42
C VAL A 202 -10.58 -16.95 -14.85
N LEU A 203 -11.40 -16.09 -15.47
CA LEU A 203 -11.94 -16.35 -16.82
C LEU A 203 -10.92 -16.19 -17.95
N VAL A 204 -9.87 -15.38 -17.79
CA VAL A 204 -8.81 -15.25 -18.79
C VAL A 204 -7.93 -16.51 -18.85
N TYR A 205 -7.70 -17.19 -17.73
CA TYR A 205 -6.99 -18.48 -17.70
C TYR A 205 -7.83 -19.67 -18.16
N GLY A 206 -9.16 -19.61 -18.01
CA GLY A 206 -10.07 -20.67 -18.44
C GLY A 206 -10.28 -20.77 -19.97
N LYS A 207 -9.82 -19.80 -20.76
CA LYS A 207 -9.98 -19.79 -22.22
C LYS A 207 -8.72 -20.17 -23.01
N THR A 208 -7.60 -20.45 -22.34
CA THR A 208 -6.34 -20.85 -22.99
C THR A 208 -6.03 -22.34 -22.85
N GLN A 209 -6.96 -23.13 -22.34
CA GLN A 209 -6.94 -24.59 -22.42
C GLN A 209 -8.29 -25.07 -22.95
N ILE A 210 -8.37 -25.26 -24.27
CA ILE A 210 -8.99 -26.36 -25.04
C ILE A 210 -8.64 -26.11 -26.51
#